data_AF-A0A4Q3UMB6-F1
#
_entry.id   AF-A0A4Q3UMB6-F1
#
_cell.length_a   1.000
_cell.length_b   1.000
_cell.length_c   1.000
_cell.angle_alpha   90.00
_cell.angle_beta   90.00
_cell.angle_gamma   90.00
#
_symmetry.space_group_name_H-M   'P 1'
#
loop_
_entity.id
_entity.type
_entity.pdbx_description
1 polymer ?
#
loop_
_entity_poly.entity_id
_entity_poly.type
_entity_poly.pdbx_seq_one_letter_code
_entity_poly.pdbx_strand_id
1 'polypeptide(L)'
;MNDDLKAYVDGELPPDIAERMREALERDRDLALQAEQFRQIGDTLRSFPEPEPVGQAATLAALSAPRGSFGRTWGLALAGCAAVLIGATWVSKGGMRGRWIPIQMPPTQRVELPPVEVEIPAARGKAFEKFIQQRGGQVRKDGDGLRAFYDPSLQRELIQRFNLPEGTPWPAEGLRIRLTP
;
A
#
# COMPACT_ATOMS: atom_id res chain seq x y z
N MET A 1 9.75 16.78 -8.82
CA MET A 1 11.16 16.49 -8.50
C MET A 1 11.41 15.00 -8.30
N ASN A 2 10.77 14.30 -7.34
CA ASN A 2 10.86 12.83 -7.26
C ASN A 2 10.31 12.12 -8.52
N ASP A 3 9.21 12.61 -9.07
CA ASP A 3 8.63 12.05 -10.30
C ASP A 3 9.56 12.22 -11.52
N ASP A 4 10.26 13.35 -11.59
CA ASP A 4 11.22 13.64 -12.67
C ASP A 4 12.47 12.76 -12.55
N LEU A 5 12.94 12.53 -11.33
CA LEU A 5 14.08 11.64 -11.06
C LEU A 5 13.75 10.19 -11.44
N LYS A 6 12.53 9.74 -11.15
CA LYS A 6 12.04 8.43 -11.58
C LYS A 6 11.94 8.35 -13.10
N ALA A 7 11.32 9.32 -13.75
CA ALA A 7 11.21 9.38 -15.21
C ALA A 7 12.59 9.41 -15.90
N TYR A 8 13.59 10.04 -15.27
CA TYR A 8 14.99 9.98 -15.73
C TYR A 8 15.56 8.57 -15.68
N VAL A 9 15.35 7.86 -14.56
CA VAL A 9 15.83 6.48 -14.37
C VAL A 9 15.14 5.51 -15.32
N ASP A 10 13.84 5.71 -15.55
CA ASP A 10 13.03 4.88 -16.47
C ASP A 10 13.29 5.22 -17.96
N GLY A 11 14.02 6.30 -18.25
CA GLY A 11 14.34 6.74 -19.61
C GLY A 11 13.17 7.41 -20.34
N GLU A 12 12.15 7.84 -19.60
CA GLU A 12 10.92 8.46 -20.14
C GLU A 12 11.06 9.98 -20.29
N LEU A 13 12.14 10.57 -19.79
CA LEU A 13 12.36 12.01 -19.90
C LEU A 13 12.71 12.44 -21.34
N PRO A 14 12.16 13.59 -21.79
CA PRO A 14 12.63 14.28 -22.99
C PRO A 14 14.14 14.57 -22.92
N PRO A 15 14.87 14.51 -24.05
CA PRO A 15 16.34 14.59 -24.08
C PRO A 15 16.89 15.91 -23.52
N ASP A 16 16.16 17.01 -23.70
CA ASP A 16 16.50 18.32 -23.16
C ASP A 16 16.38 18.40 -21.63
N ILE A 17 15.44 17.66 -21.04
CA ILE A 17 15.25 17.58 -19.58
C ILE A 17 16.22 16.56 -18.97
N ALA A 18 16.50 15.46 -19.69
CA ALA A 18 17.45 14.44 -19.27
C ALA A 18 18.88 15.00 -19.11
N GLU A 19 19.34 15.88 -20.01
CA GLU A 19 20.65 16.54 -19.86
C GLU A 19 20.71 17.43 -18.62
N ARG A 20 19.65 18.21 -18.36
CA ARG A 20 19.58 19.04 -17.13
C ARG A 20 19.58 18.19 -15.87
N MET A 21 18.91 17.03 -15.91
CA MET A 21 18.91 16.08 -14.80
C MET A 21 20.29 15.45 -14.60
N ARG A 22 21.02 15.16 -15.68
CA ARG A 22 22.40 14.68 -15.61
C ARG A 22 23.31 15.71 -14.96
N GLU A 23 23.24 16.97 -15.37
CA GLU A 23 23.99 18.05 -14.72
C GLU A 23 23.62 18.22 -13.24
N ALA A 24 22.33 18.07 -12.89
CA ALA A 24 21.87 18.14 -11.51
C ALA A 24 22.44 16.98 -10.67
N LEU A 25 22.48 15.76 -11.23
CA LEU A 25 23.05 14.58 -10.59
C LEU A 25 24.57 14.68 -10.40
N GLU A 26 25.27 15.35 -11.31
CA GLU A 26 26.72 15.60 -11.17
C GLU A 26 27.03 16.63 -10.08
N ARG A 27 26.13 17.59 -9.85
CA ARG A 27 26.31 18.64 -8.84
C ARG A 27 25.85 18.23 -7.45
N ASP A 28 24.84 17.38 -7.35
CA ASP A 28 24.24 16.96 -6.08
C ASP A 28 24.41 15.45 -5.84
N ARG A 29 25.26 15.14 -4.85
CA ARG A 29 25.58 13.76 -4.45
C ARG A 29 24.39 13.03 -3.81
N ASP A 30 23.50 13.75 -3.11
CA ASP A 30 22.34 13.14 -2.48
C ASP A 30 21.30 12.76 -3.55
N LEU A 31 21.15 13.59 -4.58
CA LEU A 31 20.30 13.30 -5.73
C LEU A 31 20.81 12.07 -6.51
N ALA A 32 22.13 11.95 -6.65
CA ALA A 32 22.78 10.80 -7.28
C ALA A 32 22.49 9.50 -6.52
N LEU A 33 22.60 9.51 -5.19
CA LEU A 33 22.28 8.36 -4.35
C LEU A 33 20.80 7.96 -4.47
N GLN A 34 19.88 8.93 -4.55
CA GLN A 34 18.46 8.64 -4.77
C GLN A 34 18.20 8.01 -6.15
N ALA A 35 18.86 8.48 -7.20
CA ALA A 35 18.75 7.88 -8.54
C ALA A 35 19.25 6.43 -8.56
N GLU A 36 20.34 6.12 -7.85
CA GLU A 36 20.84 4.75 -7.70
C GLU A 36 19.86 3.86 -6.95
N GLN A 37 19.22 4.36 -5.89
CA GLN A 37 18.17 3.61 -5.17
C GLN A 37 16.99 3.27 -6.10
N PHE A 38 16.54 4.21 -6.93
CA PHE A 38 15.48 3.95 -7.90
C PHE A 38 15.87 2.88 -8.92
N ARG A 39 17.12 2.88 -9.39
CA ARG A 39 17.64 1.81 -10.27
C ARG A 39 17.61 0.44 -9.59
N GLN A 40 18.09 0.36 -8.35
CA GLN A 40 18.09 -0.89 -7.59
C GLN A 40 16.68 -1.43 -7.38
N ILE A 41 15.71 -0.57 -7.06
CA ILE A 41 14.30 -0.97 -6.92
C ILE A 41 13.76 -1.47 -8.26
N GLY A 42 14.01 -0.75 -9.36
CA GLY A 42 13.57 -1.15 -10.70
C GLY A 42 14.12 -2.51 -11.12
N ASP A 43 15.40 -2.76 -10.85
CA ASP A 43 16.05 -4.05 -11.16
C ASP A 43 15.51 -5.17 -10.27
N THR A 44 15.26 -4.88 -8.99
CA THR A 44 14.61 -5.84 -8.07
C THR A 44 13.21 -6.20 -8.57
N LEU A 45 12.42 -5.22 -9.01
CA LEU A 45 11.09 -5.45 -9.56
C LEU A 45 11.12 -6.31 -10.84
N ARG A 46 12.09 -6.07 -11.72
CA ARG A 46 12.30 -6.88 -12.94
C ARG A 46 12.83 -8.29 -12.65
N SER A 47 13.49 -8.48 -11.50
CA SER A 47 14.00 -9.79 -11.08
C SER A 47 12.93 -10.73 -10.57
N PHE A 48 11.74 -10.21 -10.21
CA PHE A 48 10.61 -11.07 -9.87
C PHE A 48 10.08 -11.76 -11.13
N PRO A 49 9.76 -13.07 -11.04
CA PRO A 49 9.10 -13.76 -12.14
C PRO A 49 7.77 -13.07 -12.44
N GLU A 50 7.45 -12.98 -13.73
CA GLU A 50 6.19 -12.41 -14.19
C GLU A 50 5.04 -13.16 -13.50
N PRO A 51 4.17 -12.46 -12.74
CA PRO A 51 3.13 -13.14 -11.98
C PRO A 51 2.21 -13.86 -12.95
N GLU A 52 2.08 -15.18 -12.81
CA GLU A 52 1.09 -15.93 -13.58
C GLU A 52 -0.29 -15.32 -13.32
N PRO A 53 -1.04 -14.94 -14.36
CA PRO A 53 -2.36 -14.36 -14.17
C PRO A 53 -3.30 -15.44 -13.62
N VAL A 54 -3.41 -15.51 -12.29
CA VAL A 54 -4.33 -16.41 -11.59
C VAL A 54 -5.76 -16.03 -12.00
N GLY A 55 -6.39 -16.90 -12.77
CA GLY A 55 -7.80 -16.76 -13.15
C GLY A 55 -8.06 -16.31 -14.58
N GLN A 56 -7.05 -16.10 -15.44
CA GLN A 56 -7.29 -15.77 -16.86
C GLN A 56 -8.16 -16.86 -17.55
N ALA A 57 -7.88 -18.13 -17.25
CA ALA A 57 -8.69 -19.25 -17.71
C ALA A 57 -10.12 -19.24 -17.13
N ALA A 58 -10.30 -18.82 -15.87
CA ALA A 58 -11.62 -18.70 -15.25
C ALA A 58 -12.44 -17.55 -15.85
N THR A 59 -11.80 -16.43 -16.19
CA THR A 59 -12.44 -15.30 -16.89
C THR A 59 -12.83 -15.68 -18.31
N LEU A 60 -11.95 -16.39 -19.04
CA LEU A 60 -12.25 -16.89 -20.37
C LEU A 60 -13.38 -17.95 -20.35
N ALA A 61 -13.37 -18.85 -19.37
CA ALA A 61 -14.43 -19.83 -19.18
C ALA A 61 -15.79 -19.20 -18.85
N ALA A 62 -15.81 -18.13 -18.05
CA ALA A 62 -17.01 -17.37 -17.74
C ALA A 62 -17.58 -16.63 -18.97
N LEU A 63 -16.71 -16.18 -19.89
CA LEU A 63 -17.11 -15.56 -21.15
C LEU A 63 -17.57 -16.58 -22.19
N SER A 64 -17.05 -17.81 -22.17
CA SER A 64 -17.39 -18.87 -23.12
C SER A 64 -18.58 -19.76 -22.71
N ALA A 65 -19.16 -19.56 -21.52
CA ALA A 65 -20.27 -20.38 -21.05
C ALA A 65 -21.52 -20.20 -21.97
N PRO A 66 -22.08 -21.27 -22.54
CA PRO A 66 -23.26 -21.18 -23.39
C PRO A 66 -24.45 -20.68 -22.58
N ARG A 67 -25.08 -19.59 -23.04
CA ARG A 67 -26.28 -18.97 -22.44
C ARG A 67 -27.46 -19.95 -22.48
N GLY A 68 -27.55 -20.81 -21.47
CA GLY A 68 -28.65 -21.76 -21.24
C GLY A 68 -29.93 -21.06 -20.80
N SER A 69 -31.05 -21.49 -21.38
CA SER A 69 -32.37 -20.85 -21.33
C SER A 69 -33.16 -21.06 -20.03
N PHE A 70 -32.53 -20.98 -18.86
CA PHE A 70 -33.18 -21.26 -17.58
C PHE A 70 -33.18 -20.03 -16.67
N GLY A 71 -34.28 -19.25 -16.72
CA GLY A 71 -34.53 -18.16 -15.75
C GLY A 71 -35.11 -16.86 -16.32
N ARG A 72 -36.03 -16.94 -17.28
CA ARG A 72 -36.62 -15.79 -18.01
C ARG A 72 -37.47 -14.81 -17.17
N THR A 73 -37.71 -15.07 -15.88
CA THR A 73 -38.49 -14.16 -15.02
C THR A 73 -37.69 -13.45 -13.92
N TRP A 74 -36.49 -13.93 -13.59
CA TRP A 74 -35.59 -13.26 -12.62
C TRP A 74 -34.45 -12.49 -13.29
N GLY A 75 -34.16 -12.77 -14.58
CA GLY A 75 -33.12 -12.08 -15.34
C GLY A 75 -33.47 -10.66 -15.81
N LEU A 76 -34.75 -10.27 -15.83
CA LEU A 76 -35.16 -8.93 -16.32
C LEU A 76 -34.89 -7.81 -15.31
N ALA A 77 -34.80 -8.10 -14.01
CA ALA A 77 -34.41 -7.11 -13.01
C ALA A 77 -32.89 -6.79 -13.08
N LEU A 78 -32.06 -7.76 -13.50
CA LEU A 78 -30.61 -7.58 -13.64
C LEU A 78 -30.18 -7.17 -15.06
N ALA A 79 -30.94 -7.55 -16.10
CA ALA A 79 -30.64 -7.16 -17.48
C ALA A 79 -31.09 -5.72 -17.82
N GLY A 80 -32.09 -5.17 -17.12
CA GLY A 80 -32.47 -3.77 -17.24
C GLY A 80 -31.35 -2.80 -16.82
N CYS A 81 -30.56 -3.17 -15.81
CA CYS A 81 -29.40 -2.37 -15.37
C CYS A 81 -28.22 -2.47 -16.34
N ALA A 82 -28.04 -3.60 -17.04
CA ALA A 82 -26.94 -3.79 -17.98
C ALA A 82 -27.21 -3.15 -19.36
N ALA A 83 -28.46 -3.12 -19.83
CA ALA A 83 -28.79 -2.59 -21.15
C ALA A 83 -28.87 -1.05 -21.20
N VAL A 84 -29.25 -0.39 -20.10
CA VAL A 84 -29.17 1.09 -19.99
C VAL A 84 -27.71 1.57 -19.95
N LEU A 85 -26.77 0.73 -19.52
CA LEU A 85 -25.34 1.05 -19.50
C LEU A 85 -24.61 0.87 -20.85
N ILE A 86 -25.19 0.14 -21.81
CA ILE A 86 -24.54 -0.13 -23.11
C ILE A 86 -25.29 0.52 -24.29
N GLY A 87 -26.61 0.72 -24.21
CA GLY A 87 -27.40 1.27 -25.33
C GLY A 87 -27.31 2.79 -25.57
N ALA A 88 -26.87 3.57 -24.57
CA ALA A 88 -26.79 5.03 -24.70
C ALA A 88 -25.46 5.55 -25.28
N THR A 89 -24.56 4.67 -25.75
CA THR A 89 -23.23 5.10 -26.19
C THR A 89 -23.00 5.09 -27.69
N TRP A 90 -23.96 4.65 -28.53
CA TRP A 90 -23.70 4.52 -29.97
C TRP A 90 -24.81 4.98 -30.91
N VAL A 91 -25.62 5.99 -30.55
CA VAL A 91 -26.26 6.85 -31.56
C VAL A 91 -26.23 8.30 -31.07
N SER A 92 -25.11 8.98 -31.29
CA SER A 92 -25.08 10.21 -32.11
C SER A 92 -23.74 10.92 -31.92
N LYS A 93 -23.02 11.04 -33.04
CA LYS A 93 -21.88 11.94 -33.23
C LYS A 93 -22.21 13.34 -32.72
N GLY A 94 -21.32 13.91 -31.90
CA GLY A 94 -21.25 15.36 -31.72
C GLY A 94 -20.69 15.80 -30.38
N GLY A 95 -19.36 15.76 -30.22
CA GLY A 95 -18.66 16.49 -29.15
C GLY A 95 -17.97 15.59 -28.12
N MET A 96 -16.75 15.14 -28.43
CA MET A 96 -15.88 14.49 -27.43
C MET A 96 -15.33 15.54 -26.46
N ARG A 97 -16.13 15.90 -25.45
CA ARG A 97 -15.61 16.37 -24.17
C ARG A 97 -15.13 15.12 -23.43
N GLY A 98 -13.83 15.06 -23.12
CA GLY A 98 -13.22 13.96 -22.37
C GLY A 98 -14.02 13.64 -21.12
N ARG A 99 -14.73 12.51 -21.15
CA ARG A 99 -15.57 12.04 -20.05
C ARG A 99 -14.66 11.25 -19.12
N TRP A 100 -14.29 11.89 -18.02
CA TRP A 100 -13.62 11.26 -16.88
C TRP A 100 -14.37 9.99 -16.50
N ILE A 101 -13.71 8.84 -16.67
CA ILE A 101 -14.18 7.56 -16.16
C ILE A 101 -13.68 7.49 -14.72
N PRO A 102 -14.53 7.57 -13.69
CA PRO A 102 -14.10 7.31 -12.33
C PRO A 102 -13.74 5.83 -12.28
N ILE A 103 -12.44 5.53 -12.25
CA ILE A 103 -11.95 4.21 -11.89
C ILE A 103 -12.38 4.02 -10.43
N GLN A 104 -13.46 3.25 -10.21
CA GLN A 104 -13.75 2.74 -8.88
C GLN A 104 -12.63 1.77 -8.54
N MET A 105 -11.69 2.23 -7.72
CA MET A 105 -10.70 1.35 -7.13
C MET A 105 -11.47 0.21 -6.43
N PRO A 106 -11.04 -1.05 -6.57
CA PRO A 106 -11.57 -2.11 -5.71
C PRO A 106 -11.47 -1.63 -4.27
N PRO A 107 -12.47 -1.92 -3.41
CA PRO A 107 -12.41 -1.51 -2.01
C PRO A 107 -11.06 -1.97 -1.49
N THR A 108 -10.23 -1.02 -1.04
CA THR A 108 -8.94 -1.31 -0.40
C THR A 108 -9.25 -2.31 0.68
N GLN A 109 -8.93 -3.58 0.41
CA GLN A 109 -9.02 -4.63 1.38
C GLN A 109 -8.04 -4.19 2.46
N ARG A 110 -8.57 -3.68 3.58
CA ARG A 110 -7.75 -3.37 4.74
C ARG A 110 -7.17 -4.72 5.15
N VAL A 111 -5.93 -4.96 4.74
CA VAL A 111 -5.12 -6.03 5.29
C VAL A 111 -4.92 -5.61 6.74
N GLU A 112 -5.81 -6.08 7.61
CA GLU A 112 -5.64 -6.00 9.06
C GLU A 112 -4.39 -6.82 9.35
N LEU A 113 -3.24 -6.13 9.39
CA LEU A 113 -2.01 -6.73 9.87
C LEU A 113 -2.29 -7.21 11.30
N PRO A 114 -1.95 -8.47 11.63
CA PRO A 114 -2.17 -8.98 12.96
C PRO A 114 -1.49 -8.05 13.99
N PRO A 115 -2.14 -7.80 15.14
CA PRO A 115 -1.56 -6.95 16.18
C PRO A 115 -0.20 -7.53 16.57
N VAL A 116 0.84 -6.70 16.49
CA VAL A 116 2.20 -7.11 16.79
C VAL A 116 2.35 -7.17 18.30
N GLU A 117 2.50 -8.38 18.83
CA GLU A 117 2.79 -8.62 20.23
C GLU A 117 4.30 -8.69 20.41
N VAL A 118 4.84 -7.80 21.25
CA VAL A 118 6.25 -7.83 21.61
C VAL A 118 6.40 -8.31 23.04
N GLU A 119 7.24 -9.32 23.24
CA GLU A 119 7.54 -9.84 24.57
C GLU A 119 8.63 -9.00 25.23
N ILE A 120 8.32 -8.45 26.40
CA ILE A 120 9.29 -7.72 27.23
C ILE A 120 9.33 -8.37 28.62
N PRO A 121 10.53 -8.61 29.19
CA PRO A 121 10.64 -9.15 30.55
C PRO A 121 9.87 -8.27 31.56
N ALA A 122 9.13 -8.88 32.48
CA ALA A 122 8.33 -8.18 33.48
C ALA A 122 9.14 -7.17 34.30
N ALA A 123 10.42 -7.47 34.56
CA ALA A 123 11.37 -6.58 35.21
C ALA A 123 11.56 -5.22 34.49
N ARG A 124 11.38 -5.20 33.15
CA ARG A 124 11.47 -4.00 32.31
C ARG A 124 10.12 -3.35 32.04
N GLY A 125 9.00 -4.02 32.34
CA GLY A 125 7.64 -3.51 32.12
C GLY A 125 7.38 -2.16 32.82
N LYS A 126 7.79 -2.02 34.09
CA LYS A 126 7.65 -0.75 34.83
C LYS A 126 8.53 0.37 34.27
N ALA A 127 9.72 0.03 33.78
CA ALA A 127 10.62 1.00 33.15
C ALA A 127 10.07 1.49 31.81
N PHE A 128 9.45 0.59 31.05
CA PHE A 128 8.73 0.90 29.82
C PHE A 128 7.55 1.82 30.08
N GLU A 129 6.68 1.48 31.05
CA GLU A 129 5.52 2.29 31.40
C GLU A 129 5.91 3.72 31.78
N LYS A 130 6.91 3.85 32.67
CA LYS A 130 7.41 5.15 33.12
C LYS A 130 8.01 5.96 31.96
N PHE A 131 8.72 5.30 31.04
CA PHE A 131 9.30 5.96 29.88
C PHE A 131 8.22 6.54 28.96
N ILE A 132 7.18 5.76 28.65
CA ILE A 132 6.06 6.23 27.82
C ILE A 132 5.33 7.41 28.48
N GLN A 133 5.03 7.32 29.78
CA GLN A 133 4.38 8.40 30.52
C GLN A 133 5.23 9.68 30.56
N GLN A 134 6.56 9.58 30.72
CA GLN A 134 7.47 10.73 30.71
C GLN A 134 7.51 11.46 29.37
N ARG A 135 7.24 10.76 28.27
CA ARG A 135 7.19 11.32 26.92
C ARG A 135 5.79 11.74 26.49
N GLY A 136 4.83 11.77 27.42
CA GLY A 136 3.44 12.18 27.14
C GLY A 136 2.57 11.11 26.48
N GLY A 137 3.05 9.86 26.41
CA GLY A 137 2.26 8.72 25.95
C GLY A 137 1.34 8.15 27.04
N GLN A 138 0.39 7.32 26.63
CA GLN A 138 -0.54 6.62 27.51
C GLN A 138 -0.27 5.11 27.48
N VAL A 139 -0.28 4.48 28.64
CA VAL A 139 -0.22 3.01 28.74
C VAL A 139 -1.52 2.54 29.37
N ARG A 140 -2.16 1.54 28.75
CA ARG A 140 -3.34 0.86 29.26
C ARG A 140 -3.02 -0.60 29.53
N LYS A 141 -3.60 -1.16 30.58
CA LYS A 141 -3.51 -2.60 30.83
C LYS A 141 -4.45 -3.31 29.86
N ASP A 142 -3.95 -4.33 29.16
CA ASP A 142 -4.69 -5.10 28.16
C ASP A 142 -4.47 -6.59 28.42
N GLY A 143 -5.37 -7.20 29.20
CA GLY A 143 -5.22 -8.58 29.67
C GLY A 143 -3.95 -8.79 30.51
N ASP A 144 -3.11 -9.73 30.07
CA ASP A 144 -1.81 -10.08 30.66
C ASP A 144 -0.66 -9.17 30.17
N GLY A 145 -0.98 -8.15 29.37
CA GLY A 145 -0.02 -7.25 28.76
C GLY A 145 -0.29 -5.76 29.04
N LEU A 146 0.57 -4.94 28.44
CA LEU A 146 0.45 -3.49 28.39
C LEU A 146 0.24 -3.05 26.94
N ARG A 147 -0.69 -2.14 26.72
CA ARG A 147 -0.87 -1.46 25.44
C ARG A 147 -0.41 -0.02 25.54
N ALA A 148 0.53 0.37 24.70
CA ALA A 148 1.12 1.70 24.74
C ALA A 148 0.76 2.54 23.51
N PHE A 149 0.31 3.76 23.77
CA PHE A 149 -0.01 4.80 22.80
C PHE A 149 0.98 5.93 22.96
N TYR A 150 1.77 6.21 21.94
CA TYR A 150 2.82 7.22 21.98
C TYR A 150 3.11 7.73 20.57
N ASP A 151 3.89 8.79 20.49
CA ASP A 151 4.27 9.41 19.23
C ASP A 151 5.23 8.50 18.42
N PRO A 152 4.99 8.25 17.12
CA PRO A 152 5.88 7.44 16.27
C PRO A 152 7.34 7.88 16.27
N SER A 153 7.65 9.15 16.54
CA SER A 153 9.02 9.64 16.66
C SER A 153 9.84 8.94 17.76
N LEU A 154 9.19 8.39 18.79
CA LEU A 154 9.83 7.66 19.90
C LEU A 154 10.22 6.22 19.53
N GLN A 155 9.82 5.75 18.34
CA GLN A 155 10.07 4.39 17.86
C GLN A 155 11.55 4.00 17.95
N ARG A 156 12.46 4.86 17.45
CA ARG A 156 13.90 4.57 17.45
C ARG A 156 14.46 4.45 18.86
N GLU A 157 14.03 5.33 19.78
CA GLU A 157 14.44 5.25 21.19
C GLU A 157 13.92 3.98 21.87
N LEU A 158 12.69 3.55 21.55
CA LEU A 158 12.11 2.33 22.10
C LEU A 158 12.84 1.08 21.62
N ILE A 159 13.15 0.99 20.32
CA ILE A 159 13.94 -0.09 19.74
C ILE A 159 15.29 -0.19 20.44
N GLN A 160 16.02 0.93 20.54
CA GLN A 160 17.36 0.94 21.16
C GLN A 160 17.33 0.62 22.65
N ARG A 161 16.38 1.19 23.40
CA ARG A 161 16.36 1.11 24.87
C ARG A 161 15.77 -0.20 25.38
N PHE A 162 14.81 -0.77 24.67
CA PHE A 162 14.12 -1.99 25.07
C PHE A 162 14.48 -3.20 24.21
N ASN A 163 15.40 -3.05 23.25
CA ASN A 163 15.86 -4.10 22.34
C ASN A 163 14.70 -4.74 21.55
N LEU A 164 13.79 -3.90 21.07
CA LEU A 164 12.63 -4.36 20.27
C LEU A 164 13.12 -4.73 18.86
N PRO A 165 12.48 -5.70 18.18
CA PRO A 165 12.89 -6.10 16.84
C PRO A 165 12.77 -4.95 15.83
N GLU A 166 13.82 -4.73 15.05
CA GLU A 166 13.80 -3.80 13.93
C GLU A 166 12.78 -4.28 12.88
N GLY A 167 11.91 -3.38 12.43
CA GLY A 167 10.83 -3.72 11.49
C GLY A 167 9.52 -4.19 12.12
N THR A 168 9.38 -4.12 13.46
CA THR A 168 8.07 -4.25 14.14
C THR A 168 7.06 -3.31 13.45
N PRO A 169 5.97 -3.79 12.84
CA PRO A 169 4.91 -2.90 12.37
C PRO A 169 4.34 -2.14 13.57
N TRP A 170 4.27 -0.80 13.51
CA TRP A 170 3.75 0.02 14.62
C TRP A 170 2.28 0.32 14.33
N PRO A 171 1.34 -0.49 14.86
CA PRO A 171 -0.06 -0.30 14.58
C PRO A 171 -0.52 1.04 15.16
N ALA A 172 -1.37 1.74 14.42
CA ALA A 172 -2.07 2.94 14.91
C ALA A 172 -2.87 2.65 16.20
N GLU A 173 -3.20 1.37 16.45
CA GLU A 173 -3.95 0.89 17.61
C GLU A 173 -3.08 0.70 18.88
N GLY A 174 -1.80 1.05 18.83
CA GLY A 174 -0.87 0.97 19.95
C GLY A 174 -0.12 -0.36 20.03
N LEU A 175 1.10 -0.33 20.54
CA LEU A 175 1.94 -1.51 20.69
C LEU A 175 1.43 -2.38 21.84
N ARG A 176 1.15 -3.67 21.57
CA ARG A 176 0.87 -4.65 22.61
C ARG A 176 2.17 -5.27 23.11
N ILE A 177 2.35 -5.22 24.42
CA ILE A 177 3.50 -5.76 25.12
C ILE A 177 3.03 -6.87 26.02
N ARG A 178 3.49 -8.08 25.77
CA ARG A 178 3.28 -9.21 26.66
C ARG A 178 4.40 -9.23 27.69
N LEU A 179 4.04 -9.21 28.97
CA LEU A 179 5.02 -9.30 30.04
C LEU A 179 5.36 -10.77 30.28
N THR A 180 6.59 -11.16 29.99
CA THR A 180 7.10 -12.49 30.33
C THR A 180 7.60 -12.51 31.77
N PRO A 181 7.35 -13.60 32.54
CA PRO A 181 7.76 -13.71 33.93
C PRO A 181 9.28 -13.59 34.13
#